data_AF-A0A1F7Z664-F1
#
_entry.id   AF-A0A1F7Z664-F1
#
_cell.length_a   1.000
_cell.length_b   1.000
_cell.length_c   1.000
_cell.angle_alpha   90.00
_cell.angle_beta   90.00
_cell.angle_gamma   90.00
#
_symmetry.space_group_name_H-M   'P 1'
#
loop_
_entity.id
_entity.type
_entity.pdbx_description
1 polymer ?
#
loop_
_entity_poly.entity_id
_entity_poly.type
_entity_poly.pdbx_seq_one_letter_code
_entity_poly.pdbx_strand_id
1 'polypeptide(L)'
;MEDSFYTSQESVEKTKNASFVEKIGPFVGITFPVFILVGVAYYLGRQSQKPYSETLYSDQSLTSSPSVPPNSPTLISKIFVSPSVRPSPTISSRPSPTPMTKTKIITSIPELDGFRSSSGAGNQSSEIRVGRNINLVTRGFVSFSLNDLPSGINIEEANLRLYQTKVIGNPYSAGGGLKVDHLTYGNSLDDTDYGMAALVSNLATIATSNVIGWKDTDITMAVRNDVENGRSQSQFRIHFTTENTGGTLIGDFAYFEAAEDSQGTGYTPQLVIKYY
;
A
#
# COMPACT_ATOMS: atom_id res chain seq x y z
N MET A 1 63.48 -37.68 -13.76
CA MET A 1 62.50 -37.29 -12.73
C MET A 1 62.65 -35.80 -12.58
N GLU A 2 61.89 -35.04 -13.38
CA GLU A 2 61.57 -33.61 -13.18
C GLU A 2 60.64 -33.19 -14.32
N ASP A 3 59.48 -32.74 -13.91
CA ASP A 3 58.29 -32.42 -14.68
C ASP A 3 58.25 -30.96 -15.14
N SER A 4 57.44 -30.70 -16.18
CA SER A 4 56.62 -29.48 -16.41
C SER A 4 57.37 -28.18 -16.74
N PHE A 5 56.92 -27.29 -17.64
CA PHE A 5 55.58 -26.83 -17.98
C PHE A 5 55.52 -26.41 -19.47
N TYR A 6 54.43 -26.76 -20.16
CA TYR A 6 54.04 -26.16 -21.44
C TYR A 6 53.05 -25.02 -21.16
N THR A 7 53.40 -23.79 -21.56
CA THR A 7 52.48 -22.65 -21.62
C THR A 7 52.14 -22.41 -23.08
N SER A 8 50.87 -22.61 -23.45
CA SER A 8 50.33 -22.23 -24.76
C SER A 8 49.50 -20.96 -24.57
N GLN A 9 49.95 -19.84 -25.16
CA GLN A 9 49.16 -18.61 -25.21
C GLN A 9 48.08 -18.72 -26.29
N GLU A 10 46.85 -18.44 -25.88
CA GLU A 10 45.66 -18.35 -26.72
C GLU A 10 45.58 -16.97 -27.39
N SER A 11 45.19 -17.00 -28.66
CA SER A 11 45.22 -15.92 -29.63
C SER A 11 44.11 -14.88 -29.43
N VAL A 12 44.49 -13.60 -29.50
CA VAL A 12 43.59 -12.44 -29.53
C VAL A 12 42.90 -12.34 -30.89
N GLU A 13 41.58 -12.55 -30.91
CA GLU A 13 40.75 -12.33 -32.09
C GLU A 13 40.38 -10.85 -32.23
N LYS A 14 40.78 -10.26 -33.37
CA LYS A 14 40.66 -8.85 -33.71
C LYS A 14 39.43 -8.65 -34.61
N THR A 15 38.29 -8.31 -34.02
CA THR A 15 37.07 -8.04 -34.78
C THR A 15 37.17 -6.68 -35.49
N LYS A 16 37.04 -6.71 -36.82
CA LYS A 16 37.09 -5.57 -37.73
C LYS A 16 35.80 -4.74 -37.65
N ASN A 17 35.96 -3.44 -37.38
CA ASN A 17 34.95 -2.42 -37.59
C ASN A 17 34.57 -2.31 -39.08
N ALA A 18 33.28 -2.46 -39.40
CA ALA A 18 32.73 -2.10 -40.70
C ALA A 18 31.92 -0.79 -40.54
N SER A 19 32.44 0.27 -41.14
CA SER A 19 31.79 1.57 -41.28
C SER A 19 30.64 1.48 -42.29
N PHE A 20 29.42 1.78 -41.86
CA PHE A 20 28.25 1.92 -42.74
C PHE A 20 27.93 3.40 -42.91
N VAL A 21 28.43 3.98 -44.00
CA VAL A 21 28.11 5.34 -44.45
C VAL A 21 27.63 5.27 -45.90
N GLU A 22 26.50 5.94 -46.14
CA GLU A 22 25.92 6.41 -47.40
C GLU A 22 25.34 5.43 -48.42
N LYS A 23 24.00 5.46 -48.52
CA LYS A 23 23.25 5.80 -49.76
C LYS A 23 21.77 6.04 -49.45
N ILE A 24 21.38 7.30 -49.25
CA ILE A 24 19.97 7.73 -49.26
C ILE A 24 19.76 8.52 -50.53
N GLY A 25 19.01 7.94 -51.47
CA GLY A 25 18.44 8.62 -52.63
C GLY A 25 17.12 9.32 -52.27
N PRO A 26 16.68 10.30 -53.08
CA PRO A 26 15.52 11.13 -52.75
C PRO A 26 14.21 10.42 -53.11
N PHE A 27 13.45 10.00 -52.09
CA PHE A 27 12.01 9.73 -52.24
C PHE A 27 11.23 10.92 -51.66
N VAL A 28 10.99 11.88 -52.53
CA VAL A 28 9.94 12.89 -52.38
C VAL A 28 8.64 12.25 -52.84
N GLY A 29 7.63 12.16 -51.97
CA GLY A 29 6.27 11.91 -52.40
C GLY A 29 5.34 11.23 -51.39
N ILE A 30 4.50 12.05 -50.75
CA ILE A 30 3.13 11.72 -50.31
C ILE A 30 3.01 10.85 -49.03
N THR A 31 3.20 11.46 -47.85
CA THR A 31 2.57 11.01 -46.57
C THR A 31 2.45 12.16 -45.56
N PHE A 32 1.82 13.28 -45.94
CA PHE A 32 1.39 14.33 -44.99
C PHE A 32 0.00 14.81 -45.43
N PRO A 33 -1.08 14.17 -44.94
CA PRO A 33 -1.95 14.89 -44.00
C PRO A 33 -2.75 13.94 -43.07
N VAL A 34 -2.14 13.34 -42.05
CA VAL A 34 -2.92 12.62 -41.00
C VAL A 34 -2.70 13.21 -39.60
N PHE A 35 -1.61 13.96 -39.38
CA PHE A 35 -1.35 14.57 -38.06
C PHE A 35 -2.07 15.90 -37.80
N ILE A 36 -2.70 16.53 -38.80
CA ILE A 36 -3.40 17.82 -38.60
C ILE A 36 -4.83 17.61 -38.07
N LEU A 37 -5.49 16.47 -38.33
CA LEU A 37 -6.87 16.25 -37.88
C LEU A 37 -7.00 15.87 -36.39
N VAL A 38 -6.00 15.18 -35.81
CA VAL A 38 -6.04 14.81 -34.37
C VAL A 38 -5.79 16.03 -33.47
N GLY A 39 -4.94 16.97 -33.90
CA GLY A 39 -4.64 18.19 -33.13
C GLY A 39 -5.83 19.14 -33.00
N VAL A 40 -6.65 19.28 -34.06
CA VAL A 40 -7.82 20.17 -34.05
C VAL A 40 -8.95 19.64 -33.17
N ALA A 41 -9.15 18.30 -33.12
CA ALA A 41 -10.13 17.69 -32.22
C ALA A 41 -9.75 17.86 -30.73
N TYR A 42 -8.46 17.76 -30.40
CA TYR A 42 -7.98 17.97 -29.03
C TYR A 42 -8.11 19.44 -28.58
N TYR A 43 -7.85 20.41 -29.49
CA TYR A 43 -7.96 21.82 -29.16
C TYR A 43 -9.42 22.29 -29.02
N LEU A 44 -10.33 21.81 -29.87
CA LEU A 44 -11.76 22.15 -29.77
C LEU A 44 -12.47 21.48 -28.58
N GLY A 45 -12.00 20.30 -28.14
CA GLY A 45 -12.53 19.64 -26.95
C GLY A 45 -12.25 20.38 -25.64
N ARG A 46 -11.17 21.18 -25.57
CA ARG A 46 -10.76 21.88 -24.35
C ARG A 46 -11.51 23.19 -24.10
N GLN A 47 -12.14 23.79 -25.12
CA GLN A 47 -12.91 25.04 -24.95
C GLN A 47 -14.34 24.85 -24.44
N SER A 48 -14.84 23.61 -24.32
CA SER A 48 -16.22 23.35 -23.86
C SER A 48 -16.38 23.13 -22.35
N GLN A 49 -15.31 23.18 -21.56
CA GLN A 49 -15.44 23.17 -20.10
C GLN A 49 -15.70 24.58 -19.58
N LYS A 50 -16.99 24.94 -19.51
CA LYS A 50 -17.43 26.12 -18.76
C LYS A 50 -16.98 25.94 -17.30
N PRO A 51 -16.34 26.95 -16.67
CA PRO A 51 -16.06 26.89 -15.24
C PRO A 51 -17.38 26.75 -14.50
N TYR A 52 -17.54 25.65 -13.79
CA TYR A 52 -18.63 25.50 -12.82
C TYR A 52 -18.42 26.59 -11.77
N SER A 53 -19.32 27.57 -11.77
CA SER A 53 -19.29 28.65 -10.79
C SER A 53 -19.75 28.07 -9.45
N GLU A 54 -18.81 27.88 -8.53
CA GLU A 54 -19.13 27.60 -7.13
C GLU A 54 -20.00 28.73 -6.59
N THR A 55 -21.23 28.37 -6.23
CA THR A 55 -22.14 29.26 -5.52
C THR A 55 -21.69 29.29 -4.07
N LEU A 56 -21.03 30.38 -3.66
CA LEU A 56 -20.70 30.70 -2.27
C LEU A 56 -22.00 30.75 -1.44
N TYR A 57 -22.28 29.68 -0.70
CA TYR A 57 -23.21 29.75 0.42
C TYR A 57 -22.49 30.37 1.61
N SER A 58 -22.95 31.57 1.97
CA SER A 58 -22.65 32.27 3.22
C SER A 58 -23.13 31.41 4.39
N ASP A 59 -22.19 30.79 5.10
CA ASP A 59 -22.46 30.08 6.35
C ASP A 59 -22.81 31.11 7.44
N GLN A 60 -24.07 31.11 7.88
CA GLN A 60 -24.52 31.93 9.00
C GLN A 60 -24.04 31.27 10.31
N SER A 61 -23.13 31.95 10.99
CA SER A 61 -22.74 31.60 12.35
C SER A 61 -23.94 31.73 13.30
N LEU A 62 -24.49 30.61 13.76
CA LEU A 62 -25.30 30.57 14.97
C LEU A 62 -24.46 30.01 16.10
N THR A 63 -24.00 30.93 16.95
CA THR A 63 -23.42 30.68 18.26
C THR A 63 -24.55 30.27 19.21
N SER A 64 -24.71 28.96 19.46
CA SER A 64 -25.46 28.48 20.61
C SER A 64 -24.48 27.99 21.68
N SER A 65 -24.28 28.83 22.68
CA SER A 65 -23.61 28.53 23.94
C SER A 65 -24.29 27.36 24.66
N PRO A 66 -23.60 26.26 24.98
CA PRO A 66 -24.15 25.24 25.86
C PRO A 66 -24.10 25.74 27.31
N SER A 67 -25.28 26.14 27.81
CA SER A 67 -25.56 26.33 29.23
C SER A 67 -25.30 25.01 29.98
N VAL A 68 -24.30 25.02 30.86
CA VAL A 68 -24.02 23.96 31.83
C VAL A 68 -25.16 23.92 32.87
N PRO A 69 -25.92 22.82 33.00
CA PRO A 69 -26.74 22.63 34.19
C PRO A 69 -25.85 22.14 35.35
N PRO A 70 -25.83 22.83 36.51
CA PRO A 70 -25.33 22.25 37.73
C PRO A 70 -26.48 21.45 38.34
N ASN A 71 -26.32 20.13 38.52
CA ASN A 71 -27.02 19.36 39.55
C ASN A 71 -26.48 17.93 39.57
N SER A 72 -25.52 17.69 40.48
CA SER A 72 -25.20 16.36 40.98
C SER A 72 -26.29 15.89 41.94
N PRO A 73 -26.99 14.78 41.69
CA PRO A 73 -27.69 14.07 42.75
C PRO A 73 -26.68 13.22 43.51
N THR A 74 -26.48 13.55 44.78
CA THR A 74 -25.80 12.72 45.78
C THR A 74 -26.54 11.38 45.90
N LEU A 75 -25.92 10.29 45.44
CA LEU A 75 -26.42 8.93 45.67
C LEU A 75 -26.22 8.58 47.15
N ILE A 76 -27.32 8.54 47.89
CA ILE A 76 -27.39 7.99 49.25
C ILE A 76 -27.18 6.47 49.14
N SER A 77 -26.01 6.02 49.57
CA SER A 77 -25.64 4.61 49.65
C SER A 77 -26.45 3.93 50.77
N LYS A 78 -27.46 3.14 50.40
CA LYS A 78 -28.16 2.23 51.32
C LYS A 78 -27.23 1.08 51.66
N ILE A 79 -26.76 1.04 52.90
CA ILE A 79 -26.02 -0.10 53.46
C ILE A 79 -27.01 -1.25 53.62
N PHE A 80 -27.00 -2.20 52.69
CA PHE A 80 -27.69 -3.47 52.82
C PHE A 80 -26.74 -4.46 53.49
N VAL A 81 -27.01 -4.79 54.75
CA VAL A 81 -26.24 -5.78 55.51
C VAL A 81 -26.66 -7.16 54.99
N SER A 82 -25.83 -7.74 54.10
CA SER A 82 -26.07 -9.07 53.54
C SER A 82 -25.71 -10.16 54.57
N PRO A 83 -26.53 -11.20 54.76
CA PRO A 83 -26.24 -12.28 55.70
C PRO A 83 -24.99 -13.07 55.29
N SER A 84 -24.12 -13.29 56.26
CA SER A 84 -22.87 -14.05 56.17
C SER A 84 -23.08 -15.44 55.57
N VAL A 85 -22.78 -15.59 54.27
CA VAL A 85 -22.73 -16.90 53.60
C VAL A 85 -21.42 -17.59 53.98
N ARG A 86 -21.57 -18.82 54.48
CA ARG A 86 -20.55 -19.81 54.83
C ARG A 86 -19.40 -19.85 53.80
N PRO A 87 -18.12 -19.87 54.22
CA PRO A 87 -16.99 -19.96 53.29
C PRO A 87 -17.08 -21.26 52.50
N SER A 88 -17.32 -21.14 51.20
CA SER A 88 -17.23 -22.23 50.23
C SER A 88 -15.77 -22.68 50.14
N PRO A 89 -15.46 -23.99 50.10
CA PRO A 89 -14.09 -24.47 49.99
C PRO A 89 -13.43 -23.89 48.74
N THR A 90 -12.31 -23.18 48.92
CA THR A 90 -11.47 -22.65 47.86
C THR A 90 -10.93 -23.81 47.03
N ILE A 91 -11.60 -24.11 45.92
CA ILE A 91 -11.10 -25.04 44.91
C ILE A 91 -9.89 -24.34 44.30
N SER A 92 -8.69 -24.78 44.68
CA SER A 92 -7.43 -24.33 44.10
C SER A 92 -7.47 -24.58 42.59
N SER A 93 -7.73 -23.53 41.81
CA SER A 93 -7.78 -23.62 40.35
C SER A 93 -6.39 -24.00 39.84
N ARG A 94 -6.26 -25.23 39.35
CA ARG A 94 -5.07 -25.68 38.63
C ARG A 94 -4.81 -24.70 37.48
N PRO A 95 -3.59 -24.16 37.32
CA PRO A 95 -3.29 -23.24 36.23
C PRO A 95 -3.58 -23.94 34.90
N SER A 96 -4.39 -23.31 34.06
CA SER A 96 -4.60 -23.74 32.67
C SER A 96 -3.24 -23.65 31.96
N PRO A 97 -2.84 -24.65 31.16
CA PRO A 97 -1.59 -24.58 30.41
C PRO A 97 -1.62 -23.34 29.50
N THR A 98 -0.52 -22.57 29.52
CA THR A 98 -0.34 -21.45 28.58
C THR A 98 -0.33 -22.01 27.16
N PRO A 99 -1.18 -21.50 26.25
CA PRO A 99 -1.22 -21.98 24.89
C PRO A 99 0.11 -21.67 24.15
N MET A 100 0.50 -22.55 23.23
CA MET A 100 1.77 -22.43 22.50
C MET A 100 1.59 -21.57 21.24
N THR A 101 2.28 -20.43 21.17
CA THR A 101 2.27 -19.55 20.00
C THR A 101 2.92 -20.21 18.77
N LYS A 102 2.25 -20.08 17.62
CA LYS A 102 2.68 -20.51 16.29
C LYS A 102 2.84 -19.28 15.38
N THR A 103 3.66 -19.41 14.34
CA THR A 103 3.84 -18.37 13.32
C THR A 103 3.43 -18.89 11.94
N LYS A 104 2.68 -18.09 11.18
CA LYS A 104 2.39 -18.29 9.76
C LYS A 104 2.86 -17.07 8.98
N ILE A 105 3.50 -17.29 7.84
CA ILE A 105 3.83 -16.26 6.86
C ILE A 105 2.92 -16.48 5.66
N ILE A 106 2.22 -15.44 5.23
CA ILE A 106 1.31 -15.44 4.08
C ILE A 106 1.88 -14.44 3.07
N THR A 107 2.02 -14.86 1.81
CA THR A 107 2.44 -13.99 0.70
C THR A 107 1.25 -13.24 0.12
N SER A 108 1.48 -12.09 -0.52
CA SER A 108 0.40 -11.38 -1.22
C SER A 108 -0.15 -12.18 -2.40
N ILE A 109 -1.39 -11.85 -2.77
CA ILE A 109 -2.09 -12.38 -3.93
C ILE A 109 -1.70 -11.54 -5.16
N PRO A 110 -1.05 -12.11 -6.19
CA PRO A 110 -0.55 -11.37 -7.36
C PRO A 110 -1.62 -10.50 -8.04
N GLU A 111 -2.78 -11.08 -8.37
CA GLU A 111 -3.84 -10.36 -9.08
C GLU A 111 -4.52 -9.24 -8.27
N LEU A 112 -4.17 -9.11 -6.98
CA LEU A 112 -4.73 -8.13 -6.05
C LEU A 112 -3.67 -7.21 -5.44
N ASP A 113 -2.42 -7.25 -5.89
CA ASP A 113 -1.42 -6.26 -5.50
C ASP A 113 -0.97 -5.40 -6.68
N GLY A 114 -0.09 -4.43 -6.41
CA GLY A 114 0.39 -3.46 -7.38
C GLY A 114 -0.06 -2.04 -7.06
N PHE A 115 -0.51 -1.28 -8.07
CA PHE A 115 -0.88 0.13 -7.86
C PHE A 115 -2.04 0.61 -8.72
N ARG A 116 -2.72 1.64 -8.18
CA ARG A 116 -3.71 2.45 -8.90
C ARG A 116 -3.39 3.93 -8.77
N SER A 117 -3.74 4.69 -9.79
CA SER A 117 -3.44 6.12 -9.89
C SER A 117 -4.68 6.98 -10.10
N SER A 118 -4.58 8.26 -9.76
CA SER A 118 -5.66 9.24 -9.89
C SER A 118 -6.16 9.46 -11.32
N SER A 119 -5.42 8.99 -12.34
CA SER A 119 -5.84 9.02 -13.74
C SER A 119 -6.64 7.79 -14.18
N GLY A 120 -6.89 6.84 -13.27
CA GLY A 120 -7.51 5.54 -13.57
C GLY A 120 -6.51 4.47 -14.07
N ALA A 121 -5.27 4.85 -14.37
CA ALA A 121 -4.23 3.88 -14.74
C ALA A 121 -3.74 3.07 -13.54
N GLY A 122 -3.20 1.88 -13.79
CA GLY A 122 -2.62 1.02 -12.76
C GLY A 122 -1.95 -0.23 -13.35
N ASN A 123 -1.36 -1.04 -12.48
CA ASN A 123 -0.72 -2.30 -12.85
C ASN A 123 -0.83 -3.31 -11.69
N GLN A 124 -1.06 -4.58 -12.00
CA GLN A 124 -1.21 -5.72 -11.07
C GLN A 124 -0.18 -6.83 -11.36
N SER A 125 0.89 -6.52 -12.09
CA SER A 125 1.89 -7.50 -12.55
C SER A 125 3.28 -6.87 -12.62
N SER A 126 3.47 -5.80 -11.86
CA SER A 126 4.67 -4.97 -11.79
C SER A 126 4.83 -4.54 -10.33
N GLU A 127 5.75 -3.64 -10.03
CA GLU A 127 5.95 -3.17 -8.66
C GLU A 127 4.68 -2.63 -8.01
N ILE A 128 4.73 -2.54 -6.68
CA ILE A 128 3.86 -1.63 -5.94
C ILE A 128 4.50 -0.24 -5.98
N ARG A 129 3.77 0.74 -6.52
CA ARG A 129 4.22 2.13 -6.65
C ARG A 129 3.39 3.05 -5.76
N VAL A 130 4.06 3.93 -5.03
CA VAL A 130 3.40 4.92 -4.16
C VAL A 130 4.07 6.27 -4.31
N GLY A 131 3.30 7.34 -4.53
CA GLY A 131 3.88 8.67 -4.72
C GLY A 131 3.10 9.56 -5.65
N ARG A 132 3.77 10.55 -6.23
CA ARG A 132 3.13 11.53 -7.13
C ARG A 132 4.10 12.09 -8.16
N ASN A 133 3.57 12.60 -9.25
CA ASN A 133 4.25 13.57 -10.11
C ASN A 133 3.29 14.74 -10.40
N ILE A 134 3.67 15.65 -11.30
CA ILE A 134 2.82 16.81 -11.64
C ILE A 134 1.44 16.45 -12.25
N ASN A 135 1.25 15.21 -12.70
CA ASN A 135 0.04 14.77 -13.42
C ASN A 135 -0.82 13.79 -12.62
N LEU A 136 -0.23 13.01 -11.71
CA LEU A 136 -0.94 11.94 -11.04
C LEU A 136 -0.40 11.66 -9.63
N VAL A 137 -1.29 11.12 -8.82
CA VAL A 137 -0.99 10.48 -7.53
C VAL A 137 -1.15 8.97 -7.72
N THR A 138 -0.29 8.19 -7.07
CA THR A 138 -0.31 6.73 -7.10
C THR A 138 -0.33 6.17 -5.69
N ARG A 139 -1.21 5.19 -5.48
CA ARG A 139 -1.35 4.42 -4.24
C ARG A 139 -1.06 2.95 -4.52
N GLY A 140 -0.36 2.32 -3.58
CA GLY A 140 -0.06 0.89 -3.62
C GLY A 140 -1.17 0.08 -2.98
N PHE A 141 -1.35 -1.16 -3.43
CA PHE A 141 -2.35 -2.08 -2.90
C PHE A 141 -1.73 -3.46 -2.68
N VAL A 142 -2.17 -4.14 -1.63
CA VAL A 142 -1.78 -5.53 -1.32
C VAL A 142 -2.96 -6.27 -0.69
N SER A 143 -3.14 -7.54 -1.06
CA SER A 143 -4.13 -8.45 -0.47
C SER A 143 -3.48 -9.74 -0.02
N PHE A 144 -3.93 -10.29 1.10
CA PHE A 144 -3.48 -11.58 1.64
C PHE A 144 -4.67 -12.49 1.90
N SER A 145 -4.60 -13.73 1.41
CA SER A 145 -5.62 -14.75 1.68
C SER A 145 -5.54 -15.22 3.13
N LEU A 146 -6.66 -15.19 3.85
CA LEU A 146 -6.77 -15.70 5.21
C LEU A 146 -7.28 -17.16 5.27
N ASN A 147 -7.61 -17.76 4.12
CA ASN A 147 -8.20 -19.10 4.05
C ASN A 147 -7.29 -20.21 4.60
N ASP A 148 -5.98 -19.95 4.66
CA ASP A 148 -4.97 -20.87 5.19
C ASP A 148 -4.84 -20.82 6.72
N LEU A 149 -5.52 -19.89 7.39
CA LEU A 149 -5.52 -19.80 8.84
C LEU A 149 -6.45 -20.87 9.43
N PRO A 150 -6.00 -21.60 10.47
CA PRO A 150 -6.88 -22.56 11.15
C PRO A 150 -8.10 -21.83 11.76
N SER A 151 -9.24 -22.51 11.80
CA SER A 151 -10.44 -21.96 12.44
C SER A 151 -10.27 -21.85 13.96
N GLY A 152 -10.85 -20.81 14.55
CA GLY A 152 -10.88 -20.62 16.01
C GLY A 152 -9.55 -20.21 16.66
N ILE A 153 -8.56 -19.77 15.86
CA ILE A 153 -7.29 -19.27 16.40
C ILE A 153 -7.46 -17.93 17.10
N ASN A 154 -6.63 -17.68 18.10
CA ASN A 154 -6.45 -16.35 18.67
C ASN A 154 -5.23 -15.70 18.03
N ILE A 155 -5.43 -14.65 17.23
CA ILE A 155 -4.31 -13.89 16.67
C ILE A 155 -3.69 -13.06 17.79
N GLU A 156 -2.42 -13.29 18.09
CA GLU A 156 -1.63 -12.54 19.06
C GLU A 156 -1.04 -11.27 18.41
N GLU A 157 -0.45 -11.43 17.22
CA GLU A 157 0.27 -10.39 16.49
C GLU A 157 0.10 -10.61 14.97
N ALA A 158 -0.05 -9.53 14.20
CA ALA A 158 0.05 -9.57 12.75
C ALA A 158 0.86 -8.36 12.22
N ASN A 159 1.92 -8.62 11.47
CA ASN A 159 2.73 -7.57 10.84
C ASN A 159 2.63 -7.63 9.31
N LEU A 160 2.38 -6.47 8.71
CA LEU A 160 2.54 -6.24 7.28
C LEU A 160 4.01 -5.90 7.00
N ARG A 161 4.63 -6.62 6.05
CA ARG A 161 6.02 -6.43 5.63
C ARG A 161 6.08 -6.15 4.13
N LEU A 162 6.67 -5.03 3.74
CA LEU A 162 6.92 -4.67 2.34
C LEU A 162 8.41 -4.40 2.13
N TYR A 163 8.97 -4.88 1.03
CA TYR A 163 10.37 -4.61 0.70
C TYR A 163 10.48 -3.41 -0.26
N GLN A 164 11.01 -2.29 0.23
CA GLN A 164 11.26 -1.13 -0.63
C GLN A 164 12.48 -1.39 -1.51
N THR A 165 12.31 -1.30 -2.83
CA THR A 165 13.33 -1.62 -3.83
C THR A 165 14.02 -0.38 -4.39
N LYS A 166 13.30 0.74 -4.49
CA LYS A 166 13.78 1.96 -5.14
C LYS A 166 13.02 3.19 -4.66
N VAL A 167 13.69 4.34 -4.70
CA VAL A 167 13.08 5.66 -4.48
C VAL A 167 13.51 6.59 -5.60
N ILE A 168 12.56 7.34 -6.17
CA ILE A 168 12.80 8.40 -7.15
C ILE A 168 12.33 9.72 -6.54
N GLY A 169 13.13 10.78 -6.68
CA GLY A 169 12.81 12.10 -6.12
C GLY A 169 12.89 12.13 -4.58
N ASN A 170 12.04 12.96 -3.96
CA ASN A 170 12.01 13.21 -2.52
C ASN A 170 10.63 12.91 -1.88
N PRO A 171 10.06 11.71 -2.07
CA PRO A 171 8.67 11.43 -1.68
C PRO A 171 8.43 11.49 -0.18
N TYR A 172 9.44 11.16 0.63
CA TYR A 172 9.35 11.21 2.10
C TYR A 172 9.40 12.63 2.67
N SER A 173 10.14 13.53 2.02
CA SER A 173 10.18 14.94 2.43
C SER A 173 8.92 15.70 2.01
N ALA A 174 8.41 15.43 0.80
CA ALA A 174 7.22 16.08 0.27
C ALA A 174 5.92 15.44 0.78
N GLY A 175 5.92 14.13 1.03
CA GLY A 175 4.74 13.34 1.39
C GLY A 175 4.61 12.94 2.85
N GLY A 176 5.68 13.12 3.63
CA GLY A 176 5.77 12.56 4.97
C GLY A 176 5.92 11.04 4.96
N GLY A 177 5.33 10.38 5.97
CA GLY A 177 5.37 8.93 6.09
C GLY A 177 4.39 8.22 5.15
N LEU A 178 4.72 6.98 4.80
CA LEU A 178 3.80 6.03 4.17
C LEU A 178 2.83 5.49 5.21
N LYS A 179 1.56 5.74 4.95
CA LYS A 179 0.41 5.28 5.71
C LYS A 179 -0.15 4.00 5.12
N VAL A 180 -0.77 3.23 5.98
CA VAL A 180 -1.52 2.03 5.64
C VAL A 180 -2.98 2.27 6.00
N ASP A 181 -3.87 2.04 5.04
CA ASP A 181 -5.31 1.94 5.25
C ASP A 181 -5.73 0.47 5.17
N HIS A 182 -6.79 0.12 5.90
CA HIS A 182 -7.47 -1.18 5.80
C HIS A 182 -8.72 -1.03 4.93
N LEU A 183 -8.91 -1.90 3.94
CA LEU A 183 -10.00 -1.82 2.96
C LEU A 183 -10.63 -3.20 2.72
N THR A 184 -11.67 -3.20 1.90
CA THR A 184 -12.24 -4.37 1.25
C THR A 184 -12.59 -4.03 -0.20
N TYR A 185 -11.63 -4.21 -1.11
CA TYR A 185 -11.83 -3.97 -2.55
C TYR A 185 -12.23 -5.22 -3.34
N GLY A 186 -12.38 -6.37 -2.66
CA GLY A 186 -12.96 -7.57 -3.27
C GLY A 186 -11.95 -8.38 -4.08
N ASN A 187 -12.42 -9.04 -5.14
CA ASN A 187 -11.65 -10.08 -5.85
C ASN A 187 -10.94 -9.56 -7.11
N SER A 188 -10.87 -8.24 -7.29
CA SER A 188 -10.13 -7.60 -8.37
C SER A 188 -9.63 -6.26 -7.89
N LEU A 189 -8.42 -5.87 -8.27
CA LEU A 189 -7.92 -4.51 -8.06
C LEU A 189 -8.24 -3.65 -9.29
N ASP A 190 -9.22 -2.76 -9.31
CA ASP A 190 -9.57 -1.93 -10.47
C ASP A 190 -9.40 -0.42 -10.22
N ASP A 191 -9.82 0.41 -11.17
CA ASP A 191 -9.65 1.86 -11.09
C ASP A 191 -10.53 2.51 -10.01
N THR A 192 -11.67 1.91 -9.68
CA THR A 192 -12.58 2.41 -8.63
C THR A 192 -11.96 2.28 -7.23
N ASP A 193 -11.04 1.34 -7.04
CA ASP A 193 -10.35 1.10 -5.77
C ASP A 193 -9.42 2.23 -5.36
N TYR A 194 -8.93 3.03 -6.32
CA TYR A 194 -8.08 4.17 -6.03
C TYR A 194 -8.72 5.08 -4.98
N GLY A 195 -10.01 5.39 -5.16
CA GLY A 195 -10.79 6.31 -4.33
C GLY A 195 -11.64 5.64 -3.26
N MET A 196 -11.60 4.31 -3.13
CA MET A 196 -12.46 3.58 -2.20
C MET A 196 -12.28 4.06 -0.75
N ALA A 197 -13.38 4.15 -0.01
CA ALA A 197 -13.35 4.45 1.41
C ALA A 197 -12.70 3.30 2.19
N ALA A 198 -11.79 3.64 3.09
CA ALA A 198 -11.17 2.63 3.96
C ALA A 198 -12.14 2.21 5.07
N LEU A 199 -12.05 0.94 5.50
CA LEU A 199 -12.65 0.49 6.75
C LEU A 199 -12.00 1.19 7.94
N VAL A 200 -10.67 1.33 7.89
CA VAL A 200 -9.87 2.09 8.85
C VAL A 200 -8.82 2.89 8.09
N SER A 201 -8.93 4.22 8.11
CA SER A 201 -7.93 5.12 7.52
C SER A 201 -6.77 5.37 8.46
N ASN A 202 -5.57 5.53 7.90
CA ASN A 202 -4.32 5.81 8.62
C ASN A 202 -4.06 4.83 9.78
N LEU A 203 -4.39 3.56 9.57
CA LEU A 203 -4.23 2.47 10.54
C LEU A 203 -2.82 2.47 11.15
N ALA A 204 -1.81 2.60 10.29
CA ALA A 204 -0.42 2.54 10.69
C ALA A 204 0.49 3.40 9.80
N THR A 205 1.75 3.57 10.22
CA THR A 205 2.82 4.18 9.41
C THR A 205 3.90 3.13 9.17
N ILE A 206 4.08 2.71 7.91
CA ILE A 206 4.99 1.61 7.56
C ILE A 206 6.42 2.09 7.25
N ALA A 207 6.58 3.32 6.76
CA ALA A 207 7.89 3.89 6.47
C ALA A 207 7.91 5.40 6.60
N THR A 208 9.04 5.95 7.07
CA THR A 208 9.27 7.40 7.20
C THR A 208 10.57 7.86 6.53
N SER A 209 11.28 6.95 5.84
CA SER A 209 12.57 7.25 5.23
C SER A 209 12.76 6.52 3.89
N ASN A 210 13.67 7.05 3.07
CA ASN A 210 14.03 6.51 1.76
C ASN A 210 14.98 5.31 1.80
N VAL A 211 15.29 4.77 2.98
CA VAL A 211 16.20 3.62 3.13
C VAL A 211 15.57 2.40 2.46
N ILE A 212 16.29 1.79 1.52
CA ILE A 212 15.91 0.54 0.84
C ILE A 212 15.92 -0.63 1.86
N GLY A 213 14.99 -1.56 1.72
CA GLY A 213 14.87 -2.73 2.59
C GLY A 213 13.46 -2.96 3.14
N TRP A 214 13.35 -3.92 4.06
CA TRP A 214 12.10 -4.25 4.74
C TRP A 214 11.52 -3.06 5.49
N LYS A 215 10.21 -2.88 5.33
CA LYS A 215 9.35 -1.94 6.05
C LYS A 215 8.24 -2.76 6.68
N ASP A 216 8.10 -2.66 7.99
CA ASP A 216 7.21 -3.51 8.77
C ASP A 216 6.31 -2.65 9.67
N THR A 217 5.06 -3.06 9.84
CA THR A 217 4.15 -2.36 10.75
C THR A 217 3.08 -3.30 11.32
N ASP A 218 2.66 -3.03 12.56
CA ASP A 218 1.62 -3.79 13.25
C ASP A 218 0.24 -3.46 12.67
N ILE A 219 -0.47 -4.50 12.24
CA ILE A 219 -1.83 -4.44 11.70
C ILE A 219 -2.76 -5.45 12.39
N THR A 220 -2.39 -5.90 13.59
CA THR A 220 -3.07 -6.96 14.35
C THR A 220 -4.58 -6.73 14.44
N MET A 221 -5.00 -5.50 14.72
CA MET A 221 -6.42 -5.16 14.86
C MET A 221 -7.20 -5.31 13.54
N ALA A 222 -6.59 -5.02 12.40
CA ALA A 222 -7.23 -5.17 11.09
C ALA A 222 -7.42 -6.65 10.73
N VAL A 223 -6.38 -7.47 10.93
CA VAL A 223 -6.47 -8.92 10.63
C VAL A 223 -7.45 -9.62 11.58
N ARG A 224 -7.47 -9.27 12.88
CA ARG A 224 -8.49 -9.76 13.81
C ARG A 224 -9.89 -9.39 13.34
N ASN A 225 -10.10 -8.13 12.93
CA ASN A 225 -11.39 -7.69 12.42
C ASN A 225 -11.82 -8.49 11.18
N ASP A 226 -10.91 -8.80 10.27
CA ASP A 226 -11.21 -9.60 9.08
C ASP A 226 -11.61 -11.03 9.44
N VAL A 227 -10.87 -11.69 10.34
CA VAL A 227 -11.20 -13.04 10.82
C VAL A 227 -12.55 -13.06 11.56
N GLU A 228 -12.79 -12.12 12.46
CA GLU A 228 -14.05 -12.03 13.24
C GLU A 228 -15.27 -11.75 12.36
N ASN A 229 -15.10 -11.02 11.25
CA ASN A 229 -16.16 -10.74 10.29
C ASN A 229 -16.24 -11.78 9.15
N GLY A 230 -15.44 -12.86 9.22
CA GLY A 230 -15.44 -13.92 8.22
C GLY A 230 -14.99 -13.49 6.83
N ARG A 231 -14.15 -12.44 6.73
CA ARG A 231 -13.55 -12.02 5.46
C ARG A 231 -12.47 -13.02 5.06
N SER A 232 -12.46 -13.42 3.79
CA SER A 232 -11.48 -14.36 3.25
C SER A 232 -10.11 -13.71 2.96
N GLN A 233 -10.02 -12.39 3.02
CA GLN A 233 -8.83 -11.62 2.70
C GLN A 233 -8.64 -10.46 3.67
N SER A 234 -7.37 -10.10 3.91
CA SER A 234 -6.98 -8.82 4.50
C SER A 234 -6.34 -7.94 3.43
N GLN A 235 -6.92 -6.75 3.22
CA GLN A 235 -6.63 -5.87 2.09
C GLN A 235 -6.18 -4.49 2.56
N PHE A 236 -5.09 -3.98 1.98
CA PHE A 236 -4.45 -2.76 2.42
C PHE A 236 -4.10 -1.83 1.25
N ARG A 237 -4.20 -0.52 1.52
CA ARG A 237 -3.74 0.55 0.63
C ARG A 237 -2.59 1.27 1.28
N ILE A 238 -1.54 1.52 0.51
CA ILE A 238 -0.34 2.23 0.93
C ILE A 238 -0.31 3.57 0.20
N HIS A 239 -0.23 4.64 0.97
CA HIS A 239 -0.22 6.00 0.44
C HIS A 239 0.64 6.94 1.28
N PHE A 240 1.05 8.07 0.73
CA PHE A 240 1.74 9.09 1.55
C PHE A 240 0.75 9.84 2.44
N THR A 241 1.23 10.35 3.57
CA THR A 241 0.44 11.20 4.49
C THR A 241 -0.12 12.42 3.77
N THR A 242 0.69 13.03 2.90
CA THR A 242 0.26 14.12 2.02
C THR A 242 0.51 13.72 0.59
N GLU A 243 -0.55 13.65 -0.22
CA GLU A 243 -0.47 13.12 -1.58
C GLU A 243 -0.42 14.19 -2.67
N ASN A 244 -0.91 15.40 -2.37
CA ASN A 244 -1.12 16.47 -3.35
C ASN A 244 -0.12 17.64 -3.24
N THR A 245 0.97 17.47 -2.50
CA THR A 245 1.96 18.54 -2.26
C THR A 245 3.32 18.16 -2.84
N GLY A 246 3.99 19.02 -3.60
CA GLY A 246 5.24 18.63 -4.27
C GLY A 246 4.99 17.76 -5.52
N GLY A 247 5.98 16.97 -5.95
CA GLY A 247 5.97 16.30 -7.25
C GLY A 247 6.72 17.09 -8.32
N THR A 248 7.70 16.44 -8.96
CA THR A 248 8.40 16.97 -10.13
C THR A 248 7.87 16.31 -11.41
N LEU A 249 8.36 16.73 -12.59
CA LEU A 249 8.05 16.04 -13.85
C LEU A 249 8.52 14.57 -13.81
N ILE A 250 9.64 14.29 -13.15
CA ILE A 250 10.18 12.94 -12.94
C ILE A 250 9.35 12.20 -11.89
N GLY A 251 8.84 12.93 -10.90
CA GLY A 251 8.02 12.42 -9.81
C GLY A 251 8.80 12.13 -8.54
N ASP A 252 8.03 11.95 -7.48
CA ASP A 252 8.45 11.58 -6.15
C ASP A 252 7.75 10.26 -5.80
N PHE A 253 8.45 9.13 -5.93
CA PHE A 253 7.89 7.79 -5.82
C PHE A 253 8.75 6.86 -4.97
N ALA A 254 8.09 6.04 -4.15
CA ALA A 254 8.65 4.85 -3.54
C ALA A 254 8.13 3.61 -4.28
N TYR A 255 9.02 2.65 -4.49
CA TYR A 255 8.77 1.40 -5.20
C TYR A 255 8.99 0.24 -4.23
N PHE A 256 8.06 -0.70 -4.23
CA PHE A 256 8.12 -1.91 -3.42
C PHE A 256 7.97 -3.14 -4.31
N GLU A 257 8.53 -4.25 -3.86
CA GLU A 257 8.30 -5.54 -4.52
C GLU A 257 6.82 -5.91 -4.48
N ALA A 258 6.34 -6.55 -5.56
CA ALA A 258 5.00 -7.12 -5.66
C ALA A 258 5.07 -8.66 -5.57
N ALA A 259 3.92 -9.35 -5.57
CA ALA A 259 3.91 -10.81 -5.45
C ALA A 259 4.69 -11.51 -6.59
N GLU A 260 4.74 -10.91 -7.78
CA GLU A 260 5.43 -11.45 -8.96
C GLU A 260 6.94 -11.37 -8.86
N ASP A 261 7.49 -10.72 -7.83
CA ASP A 261 8.91 -10.41 -7.73
C ASP A 261 9.43 -9.66 -8.98
N SER A 262 8.63 -8.71 -9.47
CA SER A 262 8.91 -7.95 -10.70
C SER A 262 10.24 -7.18 -10.69
N GLN A 263 10.79 -6.86 -9.52
CA GLN A 263 12.12 -6.23 -9.39
C GLN A 263 13.24 -7.25 -9.11
N GLY A 264 12.92 -8.55 -8.98
CA GLY A 264 13.87 -9.65 -8.88
C GLY A 264 14.64 -9.68 -7.56
N THR A 265 14.04 -9.25 -6.46
CA THR A 265 14.69 -9.21 -5.14
C THR A 265 14.51 -10.49 -4.34
N GLY A 266 13.49 -11.31 -4.67
CA GLY A 266 13.05 -12.45 -3.88
C GLY A 266 12.34 -12.08 -2.57
N TYR A 267 12.05 -10.78 -2.36
CA TYR A 267 11.50 -10.24 -1.12
C TYR A 267 10.07 -9.71 -1.31
N THR A 268 9.16 -10.60 -1.68
CA THR A 268 7.75 -10.27 -1.94
C THR A 268 6.99 -9.87 -0.66
N PRO A 269 5.86 -9.13 -0.77
CA PRO A 269 5.06 -8.72 0.39
C PRO A 269 4.65 -9.89 1.30
N GLN A 270 4.69 -9.66 2.62
CA GLN A 270 4.36 -10.67 3.61
C GLN A 270 3.38 -10.16 4.66
N LEU A 271 2.48 -11.04 5.07
CA LEU A 271 1.71 -10.93 6.29
C LEU A 271 2.19 -12.01 7.27
N VAL A 272 2.83 -11.58 8.36
CA VAL A 272 3.38 -12.47 9.39
C VAL A 272 2.45 -12.49 10.59
N ILE A 273 1.84 -13.63 10.87
CA ILE A 273 0.83 -13.81 11.92
C ILE A 273 1.36 -14.74 12.99
N LYS A 274 1.30 -14.31 14.26
CA LYS A 274 1.48 -15.15 15.44
C LYS A 274 0.12 -15.45 16.07
N TYR A 275 -0.15 -16.71 16.38
CA TYR A 275 -1.45 -17.15 16.88
C TYR A 275 -1.34 -18.39 17.77
N TYR A 276 -2.39 -18.70 18.53
CA TYR A 276 -2.49 -19.92 19.32
C TYR A 276 -3.91 -20.50 19.37
#